data_AF-A0A8I5UK59-F1
#
_entry.id   AF-A0A8I5UK59-F1
#
_cell.length_a   1.000
_cell.length_b   1.000
_cell.length_c   1.000
_cell.angle_alpha   90.00
_cell.angle_beta   90.00
_cell.angle_gamma   90.00
#
_symmetry.space_group_name_H-M   'P 1'
#
loop_
_entity.id
_entity.type
_entity.pdbx_description
1 polymer ?
#
loop_
_entity_poly.entity_id
_entity_poly.type
_entity_poly.pdbx_seq_one_letter_code
_entity_poly.pdbx_strand_id
1 'polypeptide(L)'
;MAGYLSESDFVMVEEGFSTRDLLKELTLGASQATTDQVAAFFVADLGAIVRKHFCFLKCLPRVRPFYAVKCNSSPGVLKVLAQLGLGFSCANKIASMINSALDLYFPEGCGVDIFAELGRYYVTSAFTVAVSITAKKEVLLDQPGREEENGSTRKTIVYHLDEGVYGIFNSVLFDNICPIPILQKVSLPHVGLFSIVCVYFN
;
A
#
# COMPACT_ATOMS: atom_id res chain seq x y z
N MET A 1 -23.75 2.55 -18.99
CA MET A 1 -23.15 2.55 -17.63
C MET A 1 -21.83 1.77 -17.71
N ALA A 2 -20.80 2.40 -18.26
CA ALA A 2 -19.47 1.82 -18.41
C ALA A 2 -18.49 2.91 -17.95
N GLY A 3 -17.91 2.69 -16.78
CA GLY A 3 -17.03 3.62 -16.08
C GLY A 3 -16.40 2.89 -14.89
N TYR A 4 -16.01 1.64 -15.11
CA TYR A 4 -15.13 0.88 -14.23
C TYR A 4 -13.75 0.92 -14.90
N LEU A 5 -12.72 1.27 -14.13
CA LEU A 5 -11.28 1.31 -14.44
C LEU A 5 -10.84 0.96 -15.88
N SER A 6 -10.00 1.80 -16.48
CA SER A 6 -9.43 1.51 -17.79
C SER A 6 -8.56 0.23 -17.73
N GLU A 7 -8.56 -0.57 -18.79
CA GLU A 7 -7.69 -1.76 -18.86
C GLU A 7 -6.21 -1.40 -18.68
N SER A 8 -5.85 -0.13 -18.95
CA SER A 8 -4.52 0.45 -18.77
C SER A 8 -4.02 0.47 -17.32
N ASP A 9 -4.91 0.33 -16.33
CA ASP A 9 -4.55 0.36 -14.89
C ASP A 9 -4.12 -1.02 -14.36
N PHE A 10 -4.23 -2.07 -15.18
CA PHE A 10 -3.86 -3.44 -14.81
C PHE A 10 -2.74 -3.95 -15.70
N VAL A 11 -1.67 -4.43 -15.08
CA VAL A 11 -0.57 -5.10 -15.77
C VAL A 11 -0.57 -6.56 -15.36
N MET A 12 -0.86 -7.44 -16.32
CA MET A 12 -0.62 -8.88 -16.15
C MET A 12 0.86 -9.13 -16.32
N VAL A 13 1.47 -9.77 -15.33
CA VAL A 13 2.91 -10.02 -15.30
C VAL A 13 3.20 -11.52 -15.39
N GLU A 14 4.32 -11.87 -16.01
CA GLU A 14 4.75 -13.27 -16.10
C GLU A 14 5.12 -13.85 -14.73
N GLU A 15 5.15 -15.17 -14.64
CA GLU A 15 5.56 -15.86 -13.43
C GLU A 15 7.03 -15.53 -13.08
N GLY A 16 7.26 -15.10 -11.84
CA GLY A 16 8.58 -14.64 -11.38
C GLY A 16 8.83 -13.14 -11.51
N PHE A 17 7.95 -12.39 -12.20
CA PHE A 17 8.03 -10.94 -12.25
C PHE A 17 7.53 -10.32 -10.94
N SER A 18 8.37 -9.52 -10.28
CA SER A 18 8.06 -8.97 -8.97
C SER A 18 7.49 -7.56 -9.05
N THR A 19 6.75 -7.13 -8.01
CA THR A 19 6.31 -5.73 -7.83
C THR A 19 7.47 -4.75 -7.94
N ARG A 20 8.67 -5.15 -7.50
CA ARG A 20 9.88 -4.33 -7.58
C ARG A 20 10.33 -4.12 -9.03
N ASP A 21 10.15 -5.10 -9.90
CA ASP A 21 10.54 -5.00 -11.31
C ASP A 21 9.56 -4.11 -12.07
N LEU A 22 8.25 -4.27 -11.80
CA LEU A 22 7.23 -3.33 -12.30
C LEU A 22 7.53 -1.89 -11.88
N LEU A 23 7.91 -1.69 -10.61
CA LEU A 23 8.22 -0.38 -10.09
C LEU A 23 9.44 0.26 -10.78
N LYS A 24 10.47 -0.53 -11.11
CA LYS A 24 11.62 -0.05 -11.90
C LYS A 24 11.17 0.37 -13.29
N GLU A 25 10.35 -0.43 -13.95
CA GLU A 25 9.86 -0.16 -15.30
C GLU A 25 9.01 1.13 -15.34
N LEU A 26 8.05 1.26 -14.43
CA LEU A 26 7.22 2.46 -14.31
C LEU A 26 8.04 3.70 -13.99
N THR A 27 9.05 3.56 -13.13
CA THR A 27 10.00 4.65 -12.85
C THR A 27 10.76 5.07 -14.10
N LEU A 28 11.29 4.10 -14.87
CA LEU A 28 12.04 4.35 -16.09
C LEU A 28 11.17 5.01 -17.17
N GLY A 29 9.89 4.63 -17.26
CA GLY A 29 8.92 5.24 -18.16
C GLY A 29 8.57 6.68 -17.77
N ALA A 30 8.32 6.93 -16.48
CA ALA A 30 7.92 8.26 -15.99
C ALA A 30 9.01 9.33 -16.20
N SER A 31 10.28 8.96 -16.11
CA SER A 31 11.40 9.89 -16.31
C SER A 31 11.59 10.35 -17.76
N GLN A 32 10.94 9.73 -18.75
CA GLN A 32 10.98 10.19 -20.14
C GLN A 32 10.06 11.41 -20.38
N ALA A 33 9.16 11.71 -19.44
CA ALA A 33 8.21 12.82 -19.51
C ALA A 33 8.73 14.07 -18.75
N THR A 34 9.78 14.70 -19.27
CA THR A 34 10.17 16.13 -19.10
C THR A 34 10.32 16.75 -17.70
N THR A 35 10.12 16.03 -16.60
CA THR A 35 10.19 16.58 -15.24
C THR A 35 11.28 15.85 -14.47
N ASP A 36 12.19 16.61 -13.86
CA ASP A 36 13.31 16.12 -13.02
C ASP A 36 12.85 15.40 -11.74
N GLN A 37 11.57 15.06 -11.62
CA GLN A 37 10.97 14.39 -10.46
C GLN A 37 9.83 13.47 -10.93
N VAL A 38 9.81 12.25 -10.42
CA VAL A 38 8.71 11.30 -10.63
C VAL A 38 7.71 11.49 -9.50
N ALA A 39 6.47 11.87 -9.81
CA ALA A 39 5.41 12.01 -8.81
C ALA A 39 5.19 10.68 -8.08
N ALA A 40 4.86 10.73 -6.79
CA ALA A 40 4.56 9.54 -6.01
C ALA A 40 3.45 8.68 -6.64
N PHE A 41 3.64 7.37 -6.66
CA PHE A 41 2.67 6.43 -7.22
C PHE A 41 2.63 5.11 -6.45
N PHE A 42 1.47 4.46 -6.49
CA PHE A 42 1.24 3.17 -5.87
C PHE A 42 1.29 2.04 -6.89
N VAL A 43 1.84 0.89 -6.48
CA VAL A 43 1.73 -0.38 -7.18
C VAL A 43 1.07 -1.39 -6.24
N ALA A 44 0.06 -2.09 -6.74
CA ALA A 44 -0.68 -3.08 -5.97
C ALA A 44 -0.51 -4.48 -6.56
N ASP A 45 -0.03 -5.44 -5.77
CA ASP A 45 -0.06 -6.86 -6.10
C ASP A 45 -1.44 -7.44 -5.75
N LEU A 46 -2.34 -7.46 -6.74
CA LEU A 46 -3.68 -8.06 -6.58
C LEU A 46 -3.61 -9.57 -6.35
N GLY A 47 -2.56 -10.25 -6.83
CA GLY A 47 -2.31 -11.66 -6.54
C GLY A 47 -2.08 -11.90 -5.04
N ALA A 48 -1.46 -10.95 -4.33
CA ALA A 48 -1.31 -11.03 -2.87
C ALA A 48 -2.67 -11.04 -2.16
N ILE A 49 -3.64 -10.26 -2.67
CA ILE A 49 -5.00 -10.21 -2.14
C ILE A 49 -5.69 -11.56 -2.35
N VAL A 50 -5.58 -12.13 -3.55
CA VAL A 50 -6.10 -13.47 -3.88
C VAL A 50 -5.50 -14.54 -2.95
N ARG A 51 -4.17 -14.56 -2.79
CA ARG A 51 -3.49 -15.52 -1.91
C ARG A 51 -3.94 -15.41 -0.46
N LYS A 52 -4.11 -14.19 0.06
CA LYS A 52 -4.63 -13.95 1.41
C LYS A 52 -6.07 -14.40 1.57
N HIS A 53 -6.89 -14.24 0.53
CA HIS A 53 -8.27 -14.72 0.54
C HIS A 53 -8.33 -16.24 0.71
N PHE A 54 -7.62 -16.97 -0.13
CA PHE A 54 -7.57 -18.43 -0.03
C PHE A 54 -6.93 -18.90 1.27
N CYS A 55 -5.90 -18.21 1.77
CA CYS A 55 -5.31 -18.49 3.07
C CYS A 55 -6.34 -18.31 4.20
N PHE A 56 -7.13 -17.23 4.17
CA PHE A 56 -8.17 -16.97 5.16
C PHE A 56 -9.21 -18.10 5.16
N LEU A 57 -9.73 -18.48 4.00
CA LEU A 57 -10.72 -19.56 3.89
C LEU A 57 -10.14 -20.91 4.33
N LYS A 58 -8.86 -21.19 4.03
CA LYS A 58 -8.20 -22.42 4.47
C LYS A 58 -8.03 -22.47 5.99
N CYS A 59 -7.64 -21.35 6.61
CA CYS A 59 -7.39 -21.28 8.05
C CYS A 59 -8.68 -21.16 8.88
N LEU A 60 -9.70 -20.49 8.34
CA LEU A 60 -10.98 -20.21 8.99
C LEU A 60 -12.16 -20.63 8.08
N PRO A 61 -12.31 -21.93 7.78
CA PRO A 61 -13.28 -22.42 6.79
C PRO A 61 -14.74 -22.20 7.18
N ARG A 62 -15.01 -21.95 8.47
CA ARG A 62 -16.35 -21.66 9.01
C ARG A 62 -16.65 -20.16 9.09
N VAL A 63 -15.68 -19.29 8.80
CA VAL A 63 -15.83 -17.85 8.94
C VAL A 63 -16.03 -17.21 7.57
N ARG A 64 -17.14 -16.49 7.39
CA ARG A 64 -17.44 -15.74 6.18
C ARG A 64 -16.75 -14.37 6.23
N PRO A 65 -15.82 -14.06 5.31
CA PRO A 65 -15.11 -12.78 5.30
C PRO A 65 -15.96 -11.65 4.70
N PHE A 66 -15.86 -10.46 5.28
CA PHE A 66 -16.39 -9.20 4.77
C PHE A 66 -15.28 -8.17 4.68
N TYR A 67 -15.13 -7.48 3.55
CA TYR A 67 -14.09 -6.47 3.38
C TYR A 67 -14.52 -5.09 3.88
N ALA A 68 -13.75 -4.48 4.77
CA ALA A 68 -14.00 -3.12 5.24
C ALA A 68 -13.56 -2.09 4.18
N VAL A 69 -14.52 -1.56 3.41
CA VAL A 69 -14.25 -0.65 2.28
C VAL A 69 -13.50 0.62 2.70
N LYS A 70 -13.71 1.07 3.94
CA LYS A 70 -13.01 2.22 4.54
C LYS A 70 -11.48 2.07 4.59
N CYS A 71 -10.96 0.83 4.58
CA CYS A 71 -9.52 0.60 4.69
C CYS A 71 -8.76 0.90 3.39
N ASN A 72 -9.37 0.58 2.23
CA ASN A 72 -8.86 0.95 0.91
C ASN A 72 -9.98 0.71 -0.12
N SER A 73 -10.44 1.77 -0.78
CA SER A 73 -11.54 1.74 -1.74
C SER A 73 -11.08 1.63 -3.19
N SER A 74 -9.83 1.24 -3.44
CA SER A 74 -9.30 1.02 -4.79
C SER A 74 -10.23 0.08 -5.57
N PRO A 75 -10.74 0.47 -6.75
CA PRO A 75 -11.69 -0.37 -7.45
C PRO A 75 -11.07 -1.70 -7.93
N GLY A 76 -9.75 -1.78 -8.11
CA GLY A 76 -9.05 -3.03 -8.39
C GLY A 76 -9.17 -4.04 -7.24
N VAL A 77 -8.98 -3.56 -6.00
CA VAL A 77 -9.18 -4.37 -4.78
C VAL A 77 -10.63 -4.83 -4.67
N LEU A 78 -11.57 -3.90 -4.80
CA LEU A 78 -13.00 -4.19 -4.67
C LEU A 78 -13.46 -5.19 -5.73
N LYS A 79 -13.02 -5.03 -6.99
CA LYS A 79 -13.37 -5.92 -8.10
C LYS A 79 -12.85 -7.34 -7.87
N VAL A 80 -11.59 -7.49 -7.46
CA VAL A 80 -10.99 -8.82 -7.18
C VAL A 80 -11.71 -9.49 -6.02
N LEU A 81 -11.94 -8.79 -4.91
CA LEU A 81 -12.63 -9.37 -3.74
C LEU A 81 -14.10 -9.73 -4.06
N ALA A 82 -14.79 -8.92 -4.86
CA ALA A 82 -16.15 -9.23 -5.30
C ALA A 82 -16.18 -10.48 -6.19
N GLN A 83 -15.22 -10.64 -7.11
CA GLN A 83 -15.10 -11.83 -7.95
C GLN A 83 -14.76 -13.10 -7.16
N LEU A 84 -14.09 -12.95 -6.01
CA LEU A 84 -13.84 -14.05 -5.06
C LEU A 84 -15.04 -14.36 -4.16
N GLY A 85 -16.14 -13.62 -4.26
CA GLY A 85 -17.37 -13.84 -3.49
C GLY A 85 -17.35 -13.23 -2.08
N LEU A 86 -16.47 -12.25 -1.81
CA LEU A 86 -16.46 -11.56 -0.52
C LEU A 86 -17.67 -10.63 -0.35
N GLY A 87 -18.18 -10.56 0.88
CA GLY A 87 -19.06 -9.47 1.29
C GLY A 87 -18.29 -8.17 1.53
N PHE A 88 -18.99 -7.04 1.65
CA PHE A 88 -18.38 -5.73 1.92
C PHE A 88 -19.04 -5.06 3.13
N SER A 89 -18.22 -4.65 4.10
CA SER A 89 -18.63 -3.79 5.21
C SER A 89 -18.45 -2.33 4.82
N CYS A 90 -19.58 -1.64 4.66
CA CYS A 90 -19.63 -0.23 4.30
C CYS A 90 -19.97 0.59 5.55
N ALA A 91 -19.21 1.65 5.81
CA ALA A 91 -19.40 2.51 6.99
C ALA A 91 -20.66 3.41 6.94
N ASN A 92 -21.52 3.26 5.92
CA ASN A 92 -22.73 4.07 5.81
C ASN A 92 -23.78 3.58 6.83
N LYS A 93 -24.20 4.49 7.71
CA LYS A 93 -25.27 4.28 8.71
C LYS A 93 -26.52 3.63 8.10
N ILE A 94 -26.92 4.04 6.90
CA ILE A 94 -28.10 3.52 6.22
C ILE A 94 -27.92 2.04 5.85
N ALA A 95 -26.77 1.68 5.29
CA ALA A 95 -26.48 0.29 4.92
C ALA A 95 -26.42 -0.62 6.14
N SER A 96 -25.83 -0.14 7.25
CA SER A 96 -25.83 -0.85 8.52
C SER A 96 -27.25 -1.08 9.05
N MET A 97 -28.13 -0.08 9.00
CA MET A 97 -29.52 -0.24 9.44
C MET A 97 -30.30 -1.23 8.58
N ILE A 98 -30.06 -1.24 7.26
CA ILE A 98 -30.69 -2.21 6.35
C ILE A 98 -30.21 -3.62 6.67
N ASN A 99 -28.90 -3.83 6.85
CA ASN A 99 -28.37 -5.15 7.20
C ASN A 99 -28.92 -5.65 8.55
N SER A 100 -28.97 -4.79 9.57
CA SER A 100 -29.57 -5.16 10.87
C SER A 100 -31.07 -5.48 10.76
N ALA A 101 -31.81 -4.78 9.90
CA ALA A 101 -33.21 -5.11 9.63
C ALA A 101 -33.35 -6.46 8.91
N LEU A 102 -32.50 -6.74 7.92
CA LEU A 102 -32.50 -8.02 7.22
C LEU A 102 -32.19 -9.18 8.17
N ASP A 103 -31.20 -9.02 9.05
CA ASP A 103 -30.85 -10.02 10.06
C ASP A 103 -32.00 -10.26 11.07
N LEU A 104 -32.75 -9.20 11.43
CA LEU A 104 -33.87 -9.28 12.36
C LEU A 104 -35.13 -9.91 11.75
N TYR A 105 -35.47 -9.53 10.53
CA TYR A 105 -36.71 -9.94 9.87
C TYR A 105 -36.55 -11.24 9.05
N PHE A 106 -35.32 -11.59 8.64
CA PHE A 106 -34.99 -12.79 7.86
C PHE A 106 -33.78 -13.55 8.43
N PRO A 107 -33.80 -13.99 9.69
CA PRO A 107 -32.67 -14.71 10.29
C PRO A 107 -32.45 -16.08 9.62
N GLU A 108 -31.20 -16.40 9.26
CA GLU A 108 -30.82 -17.76 8.82
C GLU A 108 -30.89 -18.75 9.99
N GLY A 109 -31.26 -20.01 9.70
CA GLY A 109 -31.66 -21.02 10.68
C GLY A 109 -30.57 -21.47 11.67
N CYS A 110 -30.58 -20.85 12.86
CA CYS A 110 -30.34 -21.43 14.19
C CYS A 110 -29.02 -22.20 14.48
N GLY A 111 -27.97 -22.06 13.67
CA GLY A 111 -26.67 -22.72 13.85
C GLY A 111 -25.47 -21.82 13.57
N VAL A 112 -25.30 -20.76 14.39
CA VAL A 112 -24.23 -19.73 14.44
C VAL A 112 -23.37 -19.59 13.17
N ASP A 113 -23.66 -18.57 12.37
CA ASP A 113 -22.75 -18.05 11.34
C ASP A 113 -21.72 -17.10 11.95
N ILE A 114 -20.45 -17.28 11.59
CA ILE A 114 -19.34 -16.46 12.08
C ILE A 114 -18.88 -15.57 10.94
N PHE A 115 -18.92 -14.26 11.14
CA PHE A 115 -18.46 -13.26 10.19
C PHE A 115 -17.18 -12.58 10.68
N ALA A 116 -16.31 -12.20 9.76
CA ALA A 116 -15.14 -11.38 10.07
C ALA A 116 -15.08 -10.15 9.17
N GLU A 117 -15.05 -8.96 9.78
CA GLU A 117 -14.72 -7.72 9.08
C GLU A 117 -13.19 -7.59 8.95
N LEU A 118 -12.69 -7.74 7.72
CA LEU A 118 -11.28 -7.74 7.38
C LEU A 118 -10.99 -6.51 6.52
N GLY A 119 -10.13 -5.63 7.00
CA GLY A 119 -9.64 -4.48 6.22
C GLY A 119 -8.17 -4.64 5.87
N ARG A 120 -7.32 -4.12 6.76
CA ARG A 120 -5.85 -4.16 6.67
C ARG A 120 -5.28 -5.54 6.33
N TYR A 121 -5.91 -6.62 6.81
CA TYR A 121 -5.54 -7.99 6.46
C TYR A 121 -5.31 -8.16 4.95
N TYR A 122 -6.26 -7.75 4.10
CA TYR A 122 -6.13 -7.90 2.65
C TYR A 122 -5.09 -6.97 2.05
N VAL A 123 -5.15 -5.68 2.41
CA VAL A 123 -4.54 -4.63 1.59
C VAL A 123 -3.16 -4.18 2.06
N THR A 124 -2.80 -4.29 3.34
CA THR A 124 -1.58 -3.64 3.86
C THR A 124 -0.32 -4.06 3.08
N SER A 125 -0.04 -5.37 3.02
CA SER A 125 1.13 -5.88 2.29
C SER A 125 0.95 -5.98 0.76
N ALA A 126 -0.21 -5.61 0.22
CA ALA A 126 -0.46 -5.68 -1.22
C ALA A 126 0.00 -4.41 -1.93
N PHE A 127 0.14 -3.29 -1.21
CA PHE A 127 0.49 -1.99 -1.76
C PHE A 127 1.94 -1.63 -1.44
N THR A 128 2.64 -1.13 -2.45
CA THR A 128 3.95 -0.49 -2.32
C THR A 128 3.83 0.90 -2.92
N VAL A 129 4.44 1.90 -2.28
CA VAL A 129 4.49 3.27 -2.80
C VAL A 129 5.92 3.64 -3.18
N ALA A 130 6.09 4.26 -4.34
CA ALA A 130 7.32 4.92 -4.73
C ALA A 130 7.18 6.41 -4.48
N VAL A 131 8.18 7.01 -3.83
CA VAL A 131 8.28 8.46 -3.59
C VAL A 131 9.64 8.97 -3.99
N SER A 132 9.68 10.21 -4.50
CA SER A 132 10.92 10.83 -4.93
C SER A 132 11.61 11.58 -3.78
N ILE A 133 12.93 11.52 -3.75
CA ILE A 133 13.73 12.37 -2.85
C ILE A 133 13.83 13.76 -3.47
N THR A 134 13.24 14.75 -2.80
CA THR A 134 13.24 16.16 -3.26
C THR A 134 14.45 16.93 -2.75
N ALA A 135 14.97 16.57 -1.57
CA ALA A 135 16.19 17.14 -1.04
C ALA A 135 16.98 16.16 -0.17
N LYS A 136 18.29 16.37 -0.11
CA LYS A 136 19.23 15.66 0.76
C LYS A 136 20.02 16.70 1.57
N LYS A 137 20.01 16.58 2.90
CA LYS A 137 20.75 17.45 3.81
C LYS A 137 21.71 16.63 4.66
N GLU A 138 22.99 17.00 4.65
CA GLU A 138 23.97 16.44 5.59
C GLU A 138 23.95 17.27 6.89
N VAL A 139 23.78 16.59 8.02
CA VAL A 139 23.78 17.18 9.35
C VAL A 139 24.95 16.60 10.12
N LEU A 140 25.85 17.48 10.55
CA LEU A 140 26.93 17.10 11.46
C LEU A 140 26.33 16.91 12.85
N LEU A 141 26.58 15.75 13.46
CA LEU A 141 26.28 15.56 14.86
C LEU A 141 27.44 16.15 15.66
N ASP A 142 27.25 17.34 16.22
CA ASP A 142 28.13 17.83 17.28
C ASP A 142 27.92 16.95 18.50
N GLN A 143 28.90 16.10 18.83
CA GLN A 143 28.91 15.43 20.12
C GLN A 143 29.36 16.44 21.17
N PRO A 144 28.56 16.73 22.22
CA PRO A 144 29.07 17.46 23.36
C PRO A 144 29.94 16.52 24.19
N GLY A 145 31.25 16.68 24.07
CA GLY A 145 32.24 16.17 25.02
C GLY A 145 32.66 14.71 24.81
N ARG A 146 33.75 14.52 24.06
CA ARG A 146 34.88 13.65 24.42
C ARG A 146 36.01 13.91 23.44
N GLU A 147 37.09 14.45 23.96
CA GLU A 147 38.34 14.58 23.23
C GLU A 147 38.92 13.18 22.94
N GLU A 148 39.56 13.09 21.78
CA GLU A 148 40.53 12.10 21.30
C GLU A 148 40.09 10.92 20.41
N GLU A 149 40.67 10.97 19.19
CA GLU A 149 41.31 9.91 18.41
C GLU A 149 40.46 8.73 17.89
N ASN A 150 39.72 8.97 16.79
CA ASN A 150 40.00 8.36 15.47
C ASN A 150 38.96 8.86 14.46
N GLY A 151 39.43 9.30 13.29
CA GLY A 151 38.63 10.04 12.30
C GLY A 151 37.47 9.25 11.70
N SER A 152 36.25 9.58 12.12
CA SER A 152 35.08 9.66 11.23
C SER A 152 34.03 10.54 11.91
N THR A 153 33.93 11.81 11.49
CA THR A 153 32.81 12.67 11.90
C THR A 153 31.52 11.99 11.45
N ARG A 154 30.71 11.50 12.38
CA ARG A 154 29.47 10.77 12.05
C ARG A 154 28.47 11.75 11.45
N LYS A 155 28.39 11.78 10.12
CA LYS A 155 27.42 12.57 9.37
C LYS A 155 26.07 11.86 9.38
N THR A 156 25.03 12.55 9.79
CA THR A 156 23.64 12.11 9.59
C THR A 156 23.14 12.69 8.27
N ILE A 157 22.49 11.87 7.45
CA ILE A 157 21.87 12.34 6.21
C ILE A 157 20.36 12.37 6.42
N VAL A 158 19.75 13.52 6.14
CA VAL A 158 18.31 13.73 6.19
C VAL A 158 17.79 13.82 4.76
N TYR A 159 16.79 13.03 4.42
CA TYR A 159 16.12 13.05 3.13
C TYR A 159 14.74 13.70 3.27
N HIS A 160 14.42 14.59 2.35
CA HIS A 160 13.07 15.14 2.19
C HIS A 160 12.40 14.42 1.03
N LEU A 161 11.14 14.04 1.25
CA LEU A 161 10.29 13.35 0.28
C LEU A 161 9.26 14.35 -0.25
N ASP A 162 8.69 14.05 -1.42
CA ASP A 162 7.57 14.79 -2.01
C ASP A 162 6.22 14.54 -1.31
N GLU A 163 6.18 13.56 -0.42
CA GLU A 163 5.01 13.13 0.33
C GLU A 163 5.22 13.14 1.85
N GLY A 164 4.13 13.18 2.61
CA GLY A 164 4.18 13.43 4.05
C GLY A 164 3.07 12.78 4.88
N VAL A 165 3.09 13.09 6.18
CA VAL A 165 2.12 12.55 7.16
C VAL A 165 0.69 13.08 6.99
N TYR A 166 0.50 14.14 6.21
CA TYR A 166 -0.82 14.62 5.82
C TYR A 166 -1.32 13.99 4.52
N GLY A 167 -0.45 13.25 3.82
CA GLY A 167 -0.75 12.52 2.60
C GLY A 167 -0.67 11.01 2.84
N ILE A 168 0.19 10.33 2.08
CA ILE A 168 0.30 8.86 2.08
C ILE A 168 0.85 8.27 3.39
N PHE A 169 1.54 9.07 4.22
CA PHE A 169 2.13 8.62 5.49
C PHE A 169 1.25 8.98 6.70
N ASN A 170 -0.03 9.24 6.51
CA ASN A 170 -0.97 9.53 7.60
C ASN A 170 -1.08 8.41 8.64
N SER A 171 -0.76 7.18 8.24
CA SER A 171 -0.74 5.99 9.11
C SER A 171 0.27 6.13 10.26
N VAL A 172 1.29 6.96 10.11
CA VAL A 172 2.23 7.30 11.20
C VAL A 172 1.51 8.04 12.33
N LEU A 173 0.56 8.91 12.01
CA LEU A 173 -0.18 9.71 12.99
C LEU A 173 -1.43 9.00 13.52
N PHE A 174 -2.20 8.37 12.63
CA PHE A 174 -3.53 7.86 12.98
C PHE A 174 -3.55 6.37 13.30
N ASP A 175 -2.60 5.59 12.77
CA ASP A 175 -2.56 4.13 12.93
C ASP A 175 -1.36 3.63 13.75
N ASN A 176 -0.46 4.53 14.16
CA ASN A 176 0.84 4.21 14.78
C ASN A 176 1.66 3.18 13.96
N ILE A 177 1.53 3.22 12.63
CA ILE A 177 2.31 2.37 11.72
C ILE A 177 3.50 3.16 11.22
N CYS A 178 4.70 2.64 11.46
CA CYS A 178 5.93 3.17 10.90
C CYS A 178 6.27 2.38 9.63
N PRO A 179 6.12 2.96 8.44
CA PRO A 179 6.42 2.25 7.21
C PRO A 179 7.95 2.07 7.03
N ILE A 180 8.35 1.06 6.27
CA ILE A 180 9.77 0.73 6.10
C ILE A 180 10.27 1.30 4.76
N PRO A 181 11.19 2.27 4.77
CA PRO A 181 11.78 2.80 3.55
C PRO A 181 12.88 1.88 3.03
N ILE A 182 12.85 1.60 1.72
CA ILE A 182 13.90 0.91 0.99
C ILE A 182 14.39 1.83 -0.11
N LEU A 183 15.67 2.20 -0.05
CA LEU A 183 16.28 3.03 -1.09
C LEU A 183 16.48 2.22 -2.36
N GLN A 184 15.92 2.70 -3.47
CA GLN A 184 16.09 2.13 -4.79
C GLN A 184 16.77 3.15 -5.69
N LYS A 185 18.03 2.86 -6.05
CA LYS A 185 18.76 3.66 -7.03
C LYS A 185 18.36 3.19 -8.43
N VAL A 186 17.83 4.11 -9.22
CA VAL A 186 17.50 3.87 -10.63
C VAL A 186 18.43 4.74 -11.47
N SER A 187 19.24 4.10 -12.31
CA SER A 187 20.11 4.81 -13.25
C SER A 187 19.33 5.05 -14.53
N LEU A 188 19.14 6.31 -14.91
CA LEU A 188 18.46 6.69 -16.13
C LEU A 188 19.49 7.05 -17.22
N PRO A 189 19.34 6.55 -18.46
CA PRO A 189 20.33 6.76 -19.53
C PRO A 189 20.59 8.24 -19.88
N HIS A 190 19.62 9.12 -19.66
CA HIS A 190 19.66 10.51 -20.16
C HIS A 190 19.70 11.58 -19.06
N VAL A 191 19.40 11.22 -17.80
CA VAL A 191 19.17 12.21 -16.72
C VAL A 191 20.07 11.94 -15.49
N GLY A 192 20.80 10.82 -15.47
CA GLY A 192 21.71 10.47 -14.37
C GLY A 192 21.09 9.56 -13.31
N LEU A 193 21.65 9.57 -12.10
CA LEU A 193 21.25 8.67 -11.01
C LEU A 193 20.07 9.27 -10.24
N PHE A 194 18.89 8.66 -10.34
CA PHE A 194 17.72 9.03 -9.53
C PHE A 194 17.60 8.13 -8.32
N SER A 195 17.26 8.73 -7.19
CA SER A 195 17.02 8.01 -5.95
C SER A 195 15.53 8.07 -5.62
N ILE A 196 14.86 6.94 -5.78
CA ILE A 196 13.49 6.75 -5.33
C ILE A 196 13.52 5.95 -4.02
N VAL A 197 12.68 6.34 -3.08
CA VAL A 197 12.45 5.55 -1.89
C VAL A 197 11.17 4.74 -2.13
N CYS A 198 11.32 3.43 -2.12
CA CYS A 198 10.19 2.51 -2.12
C CYS A 198 9.78 2.32 -0.67
N VAL A 199 8.53 2.59 -0.33
CA VAL A 199 8.04 2.46 1.03
C VAL A 199 7.02 1.33 1.09
N TYR A 200 7.26 0.42 2.03
CA TYR A 200 6.40 -0.75 2.25
C TYR A 200 5.61 -0.56 3.53
N PHE A 201 4.32 -0.91 3.45
CA PHE A 201 3.43 -0.98 4.59
C PHE A 201 3.33 -2.46 5.02
N ASN A 202 3.75 -2.77 6.25
CA ASN A 202 3.63 -4.11 6.85
C ASN A 202 2.35 -4.24 7.66
#